data_AF-A0A8D8X8N0-F1
#
_entry.id   AF-A0A8D8X8N0-F1
#
_cell.length_a   1.000
_cell.length_b   1.000
_cell.length_c   1.000
_cell.angle_alpha   90.00
_cell.angle_beta   90.00
_cell.angle_gamma   90.00
#
_symmetry.space_group_name_H-M   'P 1'
#
loop_
_entity.id
_entity.type
_entity.pdbx_description
1 polymer ?
#
loop_
_entity_poly.entity_id
_entity_poly.type
_entity_poly.pdbx_seq_one_letter_code
_entity_poly.pdbx_strand_id
1 'polypeptide(L)'
;VSRCKVSRCKVSRCKVSRCKVSRCKVSRCKVSRCKVSRCKVSRCKVSRCKVSRCKVSRCKVSRCKVSRCKVSRCKVSRCKVSRCKVSRCKVRRCKVSRCKVSRCKN
;
A
#
# COMPACT_ATOMS: atom_id res chain seq x y z
N VAL A 1 -14.80 3.42 -14.19
CA VAL A 1 -14.60 3.97 -12.82
C VAL A 1 -14.54 2.82 -11.82
N SER A 2 -13.35 2.36 -11.37
CA SER A 2 -13.27 1.17 -10.49
C SER A 2 -13.29 1.57 -9.00
N ARG A 3 -14.36 1.18 -8.29
CA ARG A 3 -14.49 1.31 -6.84
C ARG A 3 -14.39 -0.07 -6.21
N CYS A 4 -13.53 -0.22 -5.21
CA CYS A 4 -13.36 -1.47 -4.47
C CYS A 4 -13.56 -1.22 -2.97
N LYS A 5 -14.37 -2.05 -2.32
CA LYS A 5 -14.56 -2.07 -0.87
C LYS A 5 -14.28 -3.48 -0.38
N VAL A 6 -13.42 -3.62 0.64
CA VAL A 6 -13.08 -4.89 1.25
C VAL A 6 -13.18 -4.75 2.77
N SER A 7 -14.03 -5.57 3.39
CA SER A 7 -14.24 -5.57 4.84
C SER A 7 -13.13 -6.35 5.56
N ARG A 8 -12.93 -7.61 5.18
CA ARG A 8 -11.88 -8.48 5.72
C ARG A 8 -11.26 -9.29 4.58
N CYS A 9 -9.94 -9.35 4.53
CA CYS A 9 -9.23 -10.16 3.55
C CYS A 9 -7.97 -10.77 4.16
N LYS A 10 -7.73 -12.04 3.84
CA LYS A 10 -6.50 -12.78 4.15
C LYS A 10 -5.94 -13.31 2.84
N VAL A 11 -4.69 -13.00 2.56
CA VAL A 11 -4.03 -13.43 1.31
C VAL A 11 -2.68 -14.05 1.67
N SER A 12 -2.48 -15.31 1.28
CA SER A 12 -1.21 -16.01 1.49
C SER A 12 -0.15 -15.51 0.50
N ARG A 13 -0.47 -15.54 -0.80
CA ARG A 13 0.41 -15.09 -1.89
C ARG A 13 -0.39 -14.34 -2.94
N CYS A 14 0.12 -13.20 -3.39
CA CYS A 14 -0.46 -12.45 -4.49
C CYS A 14 0.64 -11.89 -5.40
N LYS A 15 0.42 -11.97 -6.71
CA LYS A 15 1.23 -11.34 -7.74
C LYS A 15 0.33 -10.45 -8.59
N VAL A 16 0.71 -9.19 -8.76
CA VAL A 16 -0.02 -8.22 -9.56
C VAL A 16 0.92 -7.57 -10.56
N SER A 17 0.68 -7.78 -11.84
CA SER A 17 1.50 -7.24 -12.93
C SER A 17 1.22 -5.76 -13.14
N ARG A 18 -0.06 -5.40 -13.35
CA ARG A 18 -0.52 -4.02 -13.54
C ARG A 18 -1.86 -3.85 -12.84
N CYS A 19 -2.01 -2.77 -12.08
CA CYS A 19 -3.26 -2.43 -11.43
C CYS A 19 -3.51 -0.92 -11.46
N LYS A 20 -4.75 -0.54 -11.78
CA LYS A 20 -5.24 0.84 -11.73
C LYS A 20 -6.52 0.87 -10.89
N VAL A 21 -6.51 1.63 -9.80
CA VAL A 21 -7.68 1.75 -8.91
C VAL A 21 -8.03 3.21 -8.69
N SER A 22 -9.29 3.57 -8.98
CA SER A 22 -9.77 4.92 -8.75
C SER A 22 -10.04 5.17 -7.26
N ARG A 23 -10.81 4.29 -6.61
CA ARG A 23 -11.13 4.40 -5.17
C ARG A 23 -11.10 3.02 -4.50
N CYS A 24 -10.31 2.88 -3.44
CA CYS A 24 -10.26 1.66 -2.63
C CYS A 24 -10.52 1.99 -1.14
N LYS A 25 -11.38 1.19 -0.49
CA LYS A 25 -11.55 1.17 0.96
C LYS A 25 -11.30 -0.23 1.50
N VAL A 26 -10.40 -0.37 2.47
CA VAL A 26 -10.07 -1.65 3.11
C VAL A 26 -10.15 -1.51 4.63
N SER A 27 -11.01 -2.28 5.27
CA SER A 27 -11.16 -2.23 6.73
C SER A 27 -10.09 -3.07 7.44
N ARG A 28 -9.97 -4.37 7.11
CA ARG A 28 -8.94 -5.26 7.67
C ARG A 28 -8.30 -6.12 6.59
N CYS A 29 -6.98 -6.07 6.46
CA CYS A 29 -6.25 -6.92 5.52
C CYS A 29 -5.02 -7.56 6.17
N LYS A 30 -4.80 -8.86 5.91
CA LYS A 30 -3.59 -9.60 6.26
C LYS A 30 -2.99 -10.20 4.99
N VAL A 31 -1.74 -9.91 4.70
CA VAL A 31 -1.03 -10.41 3.52
C VAL A 31 0.31 -11.01 3.89
N SER A 32 0.53 -12.28 3.58
CA SER A 32 1.82 -12.93 3.89
C SER A 32 2.89 -12.59 2.85
N ARG A 33 2.61 -12.74 1.55
CA ARG A 33 3.55 -12.39 0.48
C ARG A 33 2.84 -11.67 -0.67
N CYS A 34 3.33 -10.49 -1.04
CA CYS A 34 2.82 -9.72 -2.17
C CYS A 34 3.96 -9.26 -3.09
N LYS A 35 3.78 -9.42 -4.41
CA LYS A 35 4.64 -8.84 -5.44
C LYS A 35 3.78 -7.98 -6.37
N VAL A 36 4.18 -6.72 -6.55
CA VAL A 36 3.48 -5.78 -7.43
C VAL A 36 4.46 -5.12 -8.39
N SER A 37 4.27 -5.30 -9.69
CA SER A 37 5.17 -4.69 -10.68
C SER A 37 4.80 -3.23 -10.94
N ARG A 38 3.54 -2.93 -11.31
CA ARG A 38 3.06 -1.56 -11.54
C ARG A 38 1.70 -1.32 -10.91
N CYS A 39 1.59 -0.31 -10.07
CA CYS A 39 0.32 0.09 -9.44
C CYS A 39 0.09 1.60 -9.54
N LYS A 40 -1.12 2.01 -9.92
CA LYS A 40 -1.61 3.38 -9.85
C LYS A 40 -2.88 3.43 -9.03
N VAL A 41 -2.90 4.25 -7.98
CA VAL A 41 -4.08 4.42 -7.10
C VAL A 41 -4.40 5.89 -6.91
N SER A 42 -5.61 6.31 -7.24
CA SER A 42 -6.01 7.71 -7.07
C SER A 42 -6.39 8.00 -5.62
N ARG A 43 -7.25 7.18 -5.00
CA ARG A 43 -7.65 7.34 -3.59
C ARG A 43 -7.70 5.99 -2.87
N CYS A 44 -6.98 5.87 -1.75
CA CYS A 44 -6.97 4.69 -0.90
C CYS A 44 -7.26 5.06 0.56
N LYS A 45 -8.16 4.30 1.22
CA LYS A 45 -8.37 4.35 2.67
C LYS A 45 -8.19 2.95 3.26
N VAL A 46 -7.32 2.82 4.25
CA VAL A 46 -7.04 1.54 4.92
C VAL A 46 -7.11 1.71 6.43
N SER A 47 -7.99 0.97 7.11
CA SER A 47 -8.12 1.08 8.57
C SER A 47 -7.07 0.23 9.30
N ARG A 48 -6.96 -1.07 8.97
CA ARG A 48 -5.95 -1.98 9.56
C ARG A 48 -5.31 -2.88 8.50
N CYS A 49 -3.99 -2.83 8.38
CA CYS A 49 -3.24 -3.68 7.47
C CYS A 49 -2.05 -4.35 8.17
N LYS A 50 -1.86 -5.65 7.93
CA LYS A 50 -0.66 -6.41 8.33
C LYS A 50 -0.05 -7.07 7.09
N VAL A 51 1.22 -6.80 6.82
CA VAL A 51 1.95 -7.38 5.67
C VAL A 51 3.27 -7.99 6.12
N SER A 52 3.49 -9.28 5.86
CA SER A 52 4.75 -9.94 6.25
C SER A 52 5.87 -9.66 5.25
N ARG A 53 5.64 -9.87 3.94
CA ARG A 53 6.62 -9.58 2.89
C ARG A 53 5.97 -8.89 1.69
N CYS A 54 6.47 -7.71 1.32
CA CYS A 54 6.00 -6.95 0.16
C CYS A 54 7.18 -6.58 -0.75
N LYS A 55 7.03 -6.80 -2.06
CA LYS A 55 7.93 -6.26 -3.10
C LYS A 55 7.12 -5.43 -4.09
N VAL A 56 7.52 -4.19 -4.32
CA VAL A 56 6.86 -3.28 -5.26
C VAL A 56 7.88 -2.63 -6.19
N SER A 57 7.74 -2.81 -7.51
CA SER A 57 8.68 -2.21 -8.46
C SER A 57 8.33 -0.75 -8.76
N ARG A 58 7.09 -0.45 -9.14
CA ARG A 58 6.63 0.93 -9.42
C ARG A 58 5.25 1.19 -8.83
N CYS A 59 5.13 2.18 -7.96
CA CYS A 59 3.88 2.62 -7.35
C CYS A 59 3.66 4.12 -7.51
N LYS A 60 2.45 4.52 -7.93
CA LYS A 60 1.99 5.92 -7.90
C LYS A 60 0.68 6.00 -7.12
N VAL A 61 0.65 6.84 -6.09
CA VAL A 61 -0.54 7.06 -5.26
C VAL A 61 -0.84 8.56 -5.13
N SER A 62 -2.02 9.00 -5.53
CA SER A 62 -2.37 10.43 -5.41
C SER A 62 -2.80 10.78 -3.98
N ARG A 63 -3.71 10.01 -3.37
CA ARG A 63 -4.16 10.23 -1.98
C ARG A 63 -4.28 8.91 -1.22
N CYS A 64 -3.60 8.80 -0.09
CA CYS A 64 -3.65 7.64 0.80
C CYS A 64 -3.97 8.04 2.24
N LYS A 65 -4.88 7.32 2.90
CA LYS A 65 -5.12 7.42 4.34
C LYS A 65 -4.99 6.04 4.97
N VAL A 66 -4.13 5.89 5.98
CA VAL A 66 -3.90 4.62 6.68
C VAL A 66 -3.95 4.84 8.18
N SER A 67 -4.87 4.16 8.88
CA SER A 67 -4.99 4.33 10.34
C SER A 67 -3.98 3.47 11.10
N ARG A 68 -3.88 2.16 10.79
CA ARG A 68 -2.93 1.24 11.43
C ARG A 68 -2.28 0.31 10.40
N CYS A 69 -0.96 0.36 10.28
CA CYS A 69 -0.18 -0.50 9.39
C CYS A 69 0.96 -1.19 10.14
N LYS A 70 1.11 -2.51 9.95
CA LYS A 70 2.29 -3.26 10.37
C LYS A 70 2.91 -3.95 9.16
N VAL A 71 4.19 -3.72 8.89
CA VAL A 71 4.92 -4.36 7.80
C VAL A 71 6.23 -4.98 8.32
N SER A 72 6.45 -6.28 8.09
CA SER A 72 7.68 -6.92 8.56
C SER A 72 8.85 -6.71 7.60
N ARG A 73 8.66 -6.95 6.29
CA ARG A 73 9.68 -6.72 5.26
C ARG A 73 9.06 -6.07 4.02
N CYS A 74 9.58 -4.91 3.62
CA CYS A 74 9.17 -4.18 2.43
C CYS A 74 10.38 -3.88 1.54
N LYS A 75 10.25 -4.13 0.22
CA LYS A 75 11.18 -3.63 -0.80
C LYS A 75 10.40 -2.83 -1.83
N VAL A 76 10.81 -1.58 -2.07
CA VAL A 76 10.15 -0.71 -3.05
C VAL A 76 11.21 -0.07 -3.96
N SER A 77 11.15 -0.30 -5.27
CA SER A 77 12.14 0.29 -6.20
C SER A 77 11.80 1.74 -6.52
N ARG A 78 10.56 2.04 -6.94
CA ARG A 78 10.11 3.41 -7.23
C ARG A 78 8.72 3.69 -6.67
N CYS A 79 8.61 4.71 -5.82
CA CYS A 79 7.34 5.16 -5.25
C CYS A 79 7.14 6.66 -5.47
N LYS A 80 5.94 7.07 -5.90
CA LYS A 80 5.50 8.47 -5.86
C LYS A 80 4.19 8.56 -5.10
N VAL A 81 4.13 9.38 -4.05
CA VAL A 81 2.93 9.65 -3.27
C VAL A 81 2.69 11.15 -3.19
N SER A 82 1.54 11.64 -3.68
CA SER A 82 1.25 13.08 -3.63
C SER A 82 0.77 13.51 -2.25
N ARG A 83 -0.20 12.80 -1.66
CA ARG A 83 -0.69 13.09 -0.30
C ARG A 83 -0.88 11.80 0.51
N CYS A 84 -0.27 11.72 1.68
CA CYS A 84 -0.51 10.65 2.65
C CYS A 84 -0.94 11.18 4.03
N LYS A 85 -1.81 10.42 4.70
CA LYS A 85 -2.06 10.52 6.15
C LYS A 85 -1.86 9.15 6.78
N VAL A 86 -0.97 9.01 7.75
CA VAL A 86 -0.68 7.71 8.39
C VAL A 86 -0.59 7.83 9.91
N SER A 87 -1.58 7.31 10.64
CA SER A 87 -1.68 7.55 12.08
C SER A 87 -0.81 6.63 12.94
N ARG A 88 -0.76 5.32 12.63
CA ARG A 88 0.15 4.37 13.30
C ARG A 88 0.78 3.44 12.28
N CYS A 89 2.09 3.53 12.10
CA CYS A 89 2.86 2.67 11.20
C CYS A 89 4.01 2.02 11.94
N LYS A 90 4.14 0.69 11.86
CA LYS A 90 5.33 -0.03 12.30
C LYS A 90 5.92 -0.82 11.12
N VAL A 91 7.17 -0.53 10.77
CA VAL A 91 7.88 -1.24 9.70
C VAL A 91 9.19 -1.78 10.27
N ARG A 92 9.41 -3.11 10.23
CA ARG A 92 10.65 -3.72 10.79
C ARG A 92 11.83 -3.61 9.85
N ARG A 93 11.66 -3.94 8.57
CA ARG A 93 12.72 -3.84 7.54
C ARG A 93 12.14 -3.22 6.28
N CYS A 94 12.69 -2.09 5.84
CA CYS A 94 12.29 -1.40 4.64
C CYS A 94 13.52 -1.09 3.77
N LYS A 95 13.49 -1.45 2.49
CA LYS A 95 14.45 -0.95 1.50
C LYS A 95 13.68 -0.19 0.43
N VAL A 96 14.03 1.08 0.21
CA VAL A 96 13.40 1.92 -0.81
C VAL A 96 14.50 2.55 -1.65
N SER A 97 14.48 2.34 -2.97
CA SER A 97 15.53 2.89 -3.85
C SER A 97 15.24 4.32 -4.29
N ARG A 98 14.01 4.60 -4.74
CA ARG A 98 13.56 5.97 -5.09
C ARG A 98 12.17 6.23 -4.56
N CYS A 99 12.03 7.24 -3.70
CA CYS A 99 10.76 7.65 -3.12
C CYS A 99 10.57 9.16 -3.30
N LYS A 100 9.42 9.59 -3.82
CA LYS A 100 9.00 10.99 -3.78
C LYS A 100 7.67 11.09 -3.05
N VAL A 101 7.64 11.80 -1.93
CA VAL A 101 6.42 12.09 -1.17
C VAL A 101 6.25 13.59 -1.12
N SER A 102 5.17 14.12 -1.69
CA SER A 102 4.98 15.59 -1.73
C SER A 102 4.44 16.13 -0.41
N ARG A 103 3.43 15.49 0.19
CA ARG A 103 2.88 15.87 1.49
C ARG A 103 2.51 14.63 2.29
N CYS A 104 3.10 14.45 3.46
CA CYS A 104 2.65 13.44 4.42
C CYS A 104 2.30 14.09 5.75
N LYS A 105 1.17 13.67 6.31
CA LYS A 105 0.79 13.97 7.69
C LYS A 105 0.70 12.65 8.46
N ASN A 106 0.88 12.69 9.76
CA ASN A 106 0.54 11.57 10.61
C ASN A 106 -0.97 11.57 10.92
#